data_AF-A0A925XMY3-F1
#
_entry.id   AF-A0A925XMY3-F1
#
_cell.length_a   1.000
_cell.length_b   1.000
_cell.length_c   1.000
_cell.angle_alpha   90.00
_cell.angle_beta   90.00
_cell.angle_gamma   90.00
#
_symmetry.space_group_name_H-M   'P 1'
#
loop_
_entity.id
_entity.type
_entity.pdbx_description
1 polymer ?
#
loop_
_entity_poly.entity_id
_entity_poly.type
_entity_poly.pdbx_seq_one_letter_code
_entity_poly.pdbx_strand_id
1 'polypeptide(L)'
;EVKPTNKGAAIQGKAHSESAAIPECLEKLKLSAQQQDQIKEIVRNYDASLGAVWKQFGDRYMQTIAMESSLLAAIEDNLTDGQRQQVRDQRRKTAQHEKAIAATSTKVNQATVKPNEETTKPATADEEVLSHIGVSLTDEQEAAADKVQEKYHSQLRSLNRDIQGLHTRLVSLEADKLVEIEKVLTKEQLAQLRTNRQNAPATPKVAISRTERTKTE
;
A
#
# COMPACT_ATOMS: atom_id res chain seq x y z
N GLU A 1 -33.68 -26.98 -12.02
CA GLU A 1 -32.98 -26.92 -10.73
C GLU A 1 -31.70 -27.76 -10.86
N VAL A 2 -30.55 -27.12 -11.10
CA VAL A 2 -29.28 -27.81 -11.36
C VAL A 2 -28.23 -27.23 -10.42
N LYS A 3 -27.79 -28.07 -9.48
CA LYS A 3 -26.76 -27.81 -8.49
C LYS A 3 -25.38 -28.01 -9.15
N PRO A 4 -24.44 -27.05 -9.11
CA PRO A 4 -23.08 -27.33 -9.52
C PRO A 4 -22.27 -27.88 -8.33
N THR A 5 -21.76 -29.09 -8.53
CA THR A 5 -20.83 -29.80 -7.65
C THR A 5 -19.46 -29.11 -7.68
N ASN A 6 -19.04 -28.56 -6.55
CA ASN A 6 -17.75 -27.93 -6.35
C ASN A 6 -16.65 -29.02 -6.33
N LYS A 7 -15.89 -29.17 -7.41
CA LYS A 7 -14.69 -30.03 -7.45
C LYS A 7 -13.48 -29.16 -7.13
N GLY A 8 -13.02 -29.24 -5.87
CA GLY A 8 -11.73 -28.71 -5.45
C GLY A 8 -10.61 -29.48 -6.15
N ALA A 9 -9.84 -28.78 -6.98
CA ALA A 9 -8.61 -29.29 -7.55
C ALA A 9 -7.53 -29.30 -6.46
N ALA A 10 -7.07 -30.49 -6.09
CA ALA A 10 -5.91 -30.67 -5.23
C ALA A 10 -4.63 -30.28 -6.01
N ILE A 11 -4.06 -29.12 -5.68
CA ILE A 11 -2.72 -28.74 -6.13
C ILE A 11 -1.73 -29.32 -5.11
N GLN A 12 -1.19 -30.51 -5.41
CA GLN A 12 -0.01 -31.04 -4.71
C GLN A 12 1.24 -30.27 -5.19
N GLY A 13 1.48 -29.12 -4.57
CA GLY A 13 2.77 -28.44 -4.59
C GLY A 13 3.56 -28.82 -3.33
N LYS A 14 4.73 -29.42 -3.51
CA LYS A 14 5.68 -29.76 -2.46
C LYS A 14 6.23 -28.47 -1.83
N ALA A 15 5.49 -27.88 -0.89
CA ALA A 15 5.90 -26.70 -0.16
C ALA A 15 6.91 -27.11 0.94
N HIS A 16 8.00 -26.37 1.04
CA HIS A 16 8.89 -26.42 2.20
C HIS A 16 8.05 -26.38 3.48
N SER A 17 8.16 -27.43 4.27
CA SER A 17 7.51 -27.55 5.57
C SER A 17 8.23 -26.67 6.58
N GLU A 18 8.21 -25.37 6.37
CA GLU A 18 8.31 -24.43 7.49
C GLU A 18 7.03 -24.63 8.30
N SER A 19 7.18 -25.07 9.55
CA SER A 19 6.07 -25.16 10.48
C SER A 19 5.44 -23.76 10.56
N ALA A 20 4.20 -23.62 10.07
CA ALA A 20 3.47 -22.37 10.20
C ALA A 20 3.49 -21.93 11.68
N ALA A 21 3.86 -20.67 11.91
CA ALA A 21 3.93 -20.13 13.26
C ALA A 21 2.50 -19.86 13.77
N ILE A 22 2.31 -20.01 15.08
CA ILE A 22 1.06 -19.58 15.73
C ILE A 22 1.07 -18.04 15.72
N PRO A 23 -0.01 -17.36 15.33
CA PRO A 23 -0.08 -15.90 15.37
C PRO A 23 0.24 -15.36 16.76
N GLU A 24 1.03 -14.27 16.83
CA GLU A 24 1.50 -13.66 18.09
C GLU A 24 0.36 -13.37 19.08
N CYS A 25 -0.81 -12.99 18.57
CA CYS A 25 -2.00 -12.70 19.38
C CYS A 25 -2.55 -13.92 20.14
N LEU A 26 -2.16 -15.14 19.75
CA LEU A 26 -2.58 -16.41 20.37
C LEU A 26 -1.51 -17.02 21.29
N GLU A 27 -0.25 -16.58 21.22
CA GLU A 27 0.86 -17.17 21.99
C GLU A 27 0.65 -17.10 23.50
N LYS A 28 -0.07 -16.07 23.97
CA LYS A 28 -0.38 -15.87 25.41
C LYS A 28 -1.54 -16.75 25.90
N LEU A 29 -2.24 -17.43 25.00
CA LEU A 29 -3.33 -18.33 25.36
C LEU A 29 -2.77 -19.71 25.72
N LYS A 30 -3.39 -20.36 26.72
CA LYS A 30 -3.12 -21.77 27.03
C LYS A 30 -3.83 -22.66 26.00
N LEU A 31 -3.17 -22.92 24.87
CA LEU A 31 -3.67 -23.77 23.79
C LEU A 31 -3.29 -25.24 24.02
N SER A 32 -4.23 -26.17 23.82
CA SER A 32 -3.90 -27.60 23.81
C SER A 32 -3.08 -27.97 22.57
N ALA A 33 -2.34 -29.08 22.60
CA ALA A 33 -1.56 -29.54 21.44
C ALA A 33 -2.44 -29.70 20.18
N GLN A 34 -3.64 -30.27 20.33
CA GLN A 34 -4.60 -30.41 19.25
C GLN A 34 -5.04 -29.05 18.67
N GLN A 35 -5.31 -28.06 19.52
CA GLN A 35 -5.66 -26.71 19.06
C GLN A 35 -4.49 -26.06 18.31
N GLN A 36 -3.27 -26.21 18.82
CA GLN A 36 -2.07 -25.69 18.16
C GLN A 36 -1.90 -26.28 16.76
N ASP A 37 -2.05 -27.59 16.61
CA ASP A 37 -1.91 -28.26 15.31
C ASP A 37 -3.01 -27.82 14.33
N GLN A 38 -4.25 -27.72 14.79
CA GLN A 38 -5.37 -27.22 13.98
C GLN A 38 -5.16 -25.77 13.53
N ILE A 39 -4.72 -24.89 14.44
CA ILE A 39 -4.43 -23.49 14.13
C ILE A 39 -3.30 -23.39 13.10
N LYS A 40 -2.21 -24.15 13.27
CA LYS A 40 -1.09 -24.17 12.31
C LYS A 40 -1.53 -24.64 10.93
N GLU A 41 -2.42 -25.64 10.87
CA GLU A 41 -2.98 -26.10 9.61
C GLU A 41 -3.84 -25.03 8.93
N ILE A 42 -4.74 -24.36 9.68
CA ILE A 42 -5.52 -23.23 9.18
C ILE A 42 -4.61 -22.14 8.64
N VAL A 43 -3.62 -21.71 9.43
CA VAL A 43 -2.67 -20.66 9.04
C VAL A 43 -1.95 -21.03 7.74
N ARG A 44 -1.39 -22.24 7.65
CA ARG A 44 -0.70 -22.70 6.44
C ARG A 44 -1.59 -22.67 5.20
N ASN A 45 -2.86 -23.09 5.33
CA ASN A 45 -3.80 -23.14 4.21
C ASN A 45 -4.17 -21.73 3.70
N TYR A 46 -4.35 -20.77 4.62
CA TYR A 46 -4.64 -19.39 4.24
C TYR A 46 -3.41 -18.64 3.77
N ASP A 47 -2.23 -18.86 4.35
CA ASP A 47 -0.98 -18.18 3.96
C ASP A 47 -0.61 -18.46 2.50
N ALA A 48 -0.83 -19.69 2.03
CA ALA A 48 -0.66 -20.02 0.61
C ALA A 48 -1.59 -19.19 -0.29
N SER A 49 -2.86 -19.04 0.12
CA SER A 49 -3.87 -18.26 -0.63
C SER A 49 -3.57 -16.76 -0.57
N LEU A 50 -3.21 -16.24 0.60
CA LEU A 50 -2.81 -14.85 0.82
C LEU A 50 -1.58 -14.52 -0.01
N GLY A 51 -0.55 -15.37 0.00
CA GLY A 51 0.65 -15.19 -0.82
C GLY A 51 0.34 -15.14 -2.32
N ALA A 52 -0.55 -16.01 -2.80
CA ALA A 52 -0.97 -16.01 -4.20
C ALA A 52 -1.74 -14.75 -4.60
N VAL A 53 -2.64 -14.25 -3.75
CA VAL A 53 -3.39 -13.01 -4.00
C VAL A 53 -2.47 -11.79 -3.88
N TRP A 54 -1.55 -11.78 -2.91
CA TRP A 54 -0.57 -10.71 -2.73
C TRP A 54 0.34 -10.57 -3.95
N LYS A 55 0.78 -11.70 -4.51
CA LYS A 55 1.54 -11.70 -5.77
C LYS A 55 0.73 -11.06 -6.91
N GLN A 56 -0.52 -11.48 -7.09
CA GLN A 56 -1.39 -10.90 -8.13
C GLN A 56 -1.62 -9.40 -7.92
N PHE A 57 -1.79 -8.97 -6.67
CA PHE A 57 -1.91 -7.56 -6.32
C PHE A 57 -0.67 -6.78 -6.74
N GLY A 58 0.52 -7.28 -6.38
CA GLY A 58 1.80 -6.69 -6.76
C GLY A 58 2.00 -6.62 -8.28
N ASP A 59 1.69 -7.71 -8.99
CA ASP A 59 1.79 -7.77 -10.45
C ASP A 59 0.87 -6.72 -11.12
N ARG A 60 -0.38 -6.57 -10.65
CA ARG A 60 -1.32 -5.56 -11.15
C ARG A 60 -0.89 -4.14 -10.80
N TYR A 61 -0.38 -3.92 -9.59
CA TYR A 61 0.14 -2.62 -9.17
C TYR A 61 1.32 -2.17 -10.04
N MET A 62 2.29 -3.06 -10.28
CA MET A 62 3.42 -2.78 -11.16
C MET A 62 2.98 -2.56 -12.62
N GLN A 63 1.95 -3.29 -13.08
CA GLN A 63 1.36 -3.07 -14.39
C GLN A 63 0.73 -1.67 -14.52
N THR A 64 0.07 -1.17 -13.47
CA THR A 64 -0.45 0.22 -13.46
C THR A 64 0.69 1.23 -13.60
N ILE A 65 1.77 1.09 -12.82
CA ILE A 65 2.94 1.99 -12.92
C ILE A 65 3.54 1.95 -14.33
N ALA A 66 3.71 0.76 -14.90
CA ALA A 66 4.25 0.62 -16.26
C ALA A 66 3.32 1.26 -17.31
N MET A 67 2.01 1.15 -17.13
CA MET A 67 1.01 1.76 -18.01
C MET A 67 1.02 3.29 -17.91
N GLU A 68 1.08 3.85 -16.70
CA GLU A 68 1.20 5.30 -16.48
C GLU A 68 2.50 5.85 -17.07
N SER A 69 3.60 5.12 -16.88
CA SER A 69 4.89 5.47 -17.50
C SER A 69 4.80 5.49 -19.03
N SER A 70 4.10 4.52 -19.61
CA SER A 70 3.88 4.43 -21.06
C SER A 70 2.97 5.54 -21.58
N LEU A 71 1.94 5.91 -20.82
CA LEU A 71 1.08 7.07 -21.11
C LEU A 71 1.90 8.35 -21.15
N LEU A 72 2.73 8.60 -20.13
CA LEU A 72 3.59 9.79 -20.08
C LEU A 72 4.58 9.84 -21.23
N ALA A 73 5.19 8.71 -21.59
CA ALA A 73 6.09 8.61 -22.74
C ALA A 73 5.37 8.92 -24.06
N ALA A 74 4.17 8.37 -24.26
CA ALA A 74 3.36 8.62 -25.45
C ALA A 74 2.90 10.10 -25.55
N ILE A 75 2.66 10.78 -24.43
CA ILE A 75 2.41 12.22 -24.42
C ILE A 75 3.67 12.98 -24.82
N GLU A 76 4.84 12.61 -24.29
CA GLU A 76 6.13 13.24 -24.63
C GLU A 76 6.53 13.09 -26.10
N ASP A 77 6.09 12.03 -26.76
CA ASP A 77 6.36 11.82 -28.19
C ASP A 77 5.73 12.91 -29.08
N ASN A 78 4.65 13.55 -28.60
CA ASN A 78 3.98 14.67 -29.27
C ASN A 78 4.62 16.03 -28.98
N LEU A 79 5.59 16.10 -28.07
CA LEU A 79 6.31 17.33 -27.74
C LEU A 79 7.49 17.57 -28.67
N THR A 80 7.82 18.84 -28.88
CA THR A 80 9.08 19.23 -29.52
C THR A 80 10.28 18.90 -28.63
N ASP A 81 11.48 18.82 -29.21
CA ASP A 81 12.70 18.52 -28.44
C ASP A 81 12.98 19.55 -27.33
N GLY A 82 12.69 20.83 -27.59
CA GLY A 82 12.81 21.89 -26.58
C GLY A 82 11.85 21.68 -25.40
N GLN A 83 10.58 21.36 -25.69
CA GLN A 83 9.57 21.04 -24.69
C GLN A 83 9.93 19.76 -23.91
N ARG A 84 10.38 18.70 -24.58
CA ARG A 84 10.85 17.46 -23.93
C ARG A 84 12.01 17.72 -22.97
N GLN A 85 12.98 18.55 -23.38
CA GLN A 85 14.12 18.88 -22.55
C GLN A 85 13.68 19.63 -21.29
N GLN A 86 12.75 20.58 -21.42
CA GLN A 86 12.16 21.29 -20.28
C GLN A 86 11.45 20.32 -19.31
N VAL A 87 10.64 19.39 -19.81
CA VAL A 87 9.98 18.35 -18.99
C VAL A 87 11.02 17.51 -18.22
N ARG A 88 12.09 17.08 -18.89
CA ARG A 88 13.16 16.29 -18.27
C ARG A 88 13.96 17.06 -17.22
N ASP A 89 14.24 18.34 -17.47
CA ASP A 89 14.89 19.21 -16.50
C ASP A 89 14.00 19.43 -15.27
N GLN A 90 12.70 19.60 -15.46
CA GLN A 90 11.75 19.72 -14.37
C GLN A 90 11.67 18.45 -13.52
N ARG A 91 11.56 17.27 -14.16
CA ARG A 91 11.58 15.98 -13.43
C ARG A 91 12.84 15.79 -12.61
N ARG A 92 14.00 16.20 -13.13
CA ARG A 92 15.27 16.16 -12.39
C ARG A 92 15.23 17.06 -11.16
N LYS A 93 14.70 18.27 -11.28
CA LYS A 93 14.54 19.20 -10.14
C LYS A 93 13.60 18.63 -9.09
N THR A 94 12.43 18.11 -9.48
CA THR A 94 11.47 17.49 -8.55
C THR A 94 12.07 16.30 -7.81
N ALA A 95 12.74 15.39 -8.53
CA ALA A 95 13.38 14.23 -7.91
C ALA A 95 14.48 14.61 -6.91
N GLN A 96 15.26 15.66 -7.19
CA GLN A 96 16.25 16.19 -6.26
C GLN A 96 15.60 16.80 -5.02
N HIS A 97 14.50 17.53 -5.18
CA HIS A 97 13.75 18.12 -4.08
C HIS A 97 13.12 17.06 -3.17
N GLU A 98 12.48 16.03 -3.75
CA GLU A 98 11.93 14.89 -2.99
C GLU A 98 13.03 14.15 -2.21
N LYS A 99 14.20 13.94 -2.83
CA LYS A 99 15.35 13.35 -2.14
C LYS A 99 15.84 14.19 -0.97
N ALA A 100 15.83 15.52 -1.10
CA ALA A 100 16.20 16.43 -0.03
C ALA A 100 15.19 16.38 1.13
N ILE A 101 13.89 16.33 0.85
CA ILE A 101 12.83 16.17 1.86
C ILE A 101 12.95 14.82 2.57
N ALA A 102 13.13 13.73 1.84
CA ALA A 102 13.29 12.40 2.44
C ALA A 102 14.50 12.35 3.39
N ALA A 103 15.61 13.02 3.02
CA ALA A 103 16.81 13.13 3.84
C ALA A 103 16.60 13.95 5.12
N THR A 104 15.78 15.00 5.10
CA THR A 104 15.47 15.81 6.30
C THR A 104 14.47 15.10 7.22
N SER A 105 13.47 14.40 6.68
CA SER A 105 12.53 13.59 7.49
C SER A 105 13.22 12.42 8.21
N THR A 106 14.31 11.87 7.66
CA THR A 106 15.05 10.77 8.29
C THR A 106 15.88 11.24 9.50
N LYS A 107 16.30 12.52 9.56
CA LYS A 107 17.09 13.06 10.68
C LYS A 107 16.26 13.43 11.92
N VAL A 108 14.96 13.69 11.77
CA VAL A 108 14.09 14.08 12.90
C VAL A 108 13.76 12.89 13.82
N ASN A 109 13.78 11.66 13.30
CA ASN A 109 13.48 10.45 14.10
C ASN A 109 14.69 9.84 14.83
N GLN A 110 15.88 10.46 14.78
CA GLN A 110 17.08 10.03 15.51
C GLN A 110 17.60 11.05 16.53
N ALA A 111 16.90 12.15 16.77
CA ALA A 111 17.29 13.11 17.80
C ALA A 111 16.74 12.68 19.17
N THR A 112 17.50 11.85 19.86
CA THR A 112 17.41 11.67 21.32
C THR A 112 17.49 13.05 21.99
N VAL A 113 16.49 13.32 22.83
CA VAL A 113 16.32 14.45 23.74
C VAL A 113 17.65 15.05 24.24
N LYS A 114 17.95 16.27 23.80
CA LYS A 114 18.67 17.27 24.60
C LYS A 114 17.98 18.63 24.42
N PRO A 115 17.51 19.27 25.50
CA PRO A 115 16.98 20.62 25.43
C PRO A 115 18.13 21.60 25.67
N ASN A 116 18.67 22.21 24.61
CA ASN A 116 18.97 23.65 24.66
C ASN A 116 19.35 24.21 23.29
N GLU A 117 18.81 25.40 23.06
CA GLU A 117 19.34 26.50 22.25
C GLU A 117 19.14 26.56 20.72
N GLU A 118 18.60 27.72 20.36
CA GLU A 118 18.73 28.48 19.11
C GLU A 118 17.90 28.07 17.88
N THR A 119 16.65 28.50 17.96
CA THR A 119 15.92 29.31 16.96
C THR A 119 16.68 29.65 15.67
N THR A 120 16.78 28.67 14.76
CA THR A 120 16.91 28.95 13.33
C THR A 120 15.64 28.48 12.65
N LYS A 121 14.77 29.47 12.40
CA LYS A 121 13.61 29.39 11.53
C LYS A 121 13.98 28.58 10.28
N PRO A 122 13.41 27.39 10.02
CA PRO A 122 13.60 26.76 8.73
C PRO A 122 12.95 27.71 7.72
N ALA A 123 13.77 28.18 6.77
CA ALA A 123 13.31 28.96 5.65
C ALA A 123 12.03 28.29 5.12
N THR A 124 10.96 29.07 5.11
CA THR A 124 9.80 28.84 4.26
C THR A 124 10.32 28.47 2.88
N ALA A 125 10.39 27.16 2.60
CA ALA A 125 10.59 26.66 1.27
C ALA A 125 9.37 27.13 0.50
N ASP A 126 9.59 28.14 -0.33
CA ASP A 126 8.56 28.84 -1.07
C ASP A 126 7.62 27.82 -1.73
N GLU A 127 6.34 27.85 -1.35
CA GLU A 127 5.23 27.25 -2.11
C GLU A 127 5.14 27.85 -3.54
N GLU A 128 5.98 28.83 -3.87
CA GLU A 128 6.01 29.58 -5.12
C GLU A 128 6.74 28.86 -6.28
N VAL A 129 7.55 27.82 -6.04
CA VAL A 129 8.29 27.15 -7.14
C VAL A 129 7.43 26.13 -7.91
N LEU A 130 6.30 25.68 -7.35
CA LEU A 130 5.44 24.68 -7.99
C LEU A 130 4.26 25.27 -8.76
N SER A 131 3.99 26.57 -8.64
CA SER A 131 2.71 27.13 -9.08
C SER A 131 2.65 27.61 -10.53
N HIS A 132 3.77 27.72 -11.27
CA HIS A 132 3.76 28.35 -12.61
C HIS A 132 4.80 27.80 -13.63
N ILE A 133 4.87 26.47 -13.83
CA ILE A 133 5.78 25.91 -14.86
C ILE A 133 5.04 24.87 -15.71
N GLY A 134 4.10 25.34 -16.52
CA GLY A 134 3.50 24.56 -17.60
C GLY A 134 4.30 24.72 -18.88
N VAL A 135 4.58 23.61 -19.57
CA VAL A 135 5.02 23.68 -20.97
C VAL A 135 3.81 24.15 -21.79
N SER A 136 3.92 25.27 -22.50
CA SER A 136 2.86 25.70 -23.41
C SER A 136 2.71 24.67 -24.54
N LEU A 137 1.52 24.10 -24.66
CA LEU A 137 1.16 23.17 -25.73
C LEU A 137 0.45 23.94 -26.85
N THR A 138 0.59 23.46 -28.08
CA THR A 138 -0.30 23.88 -29.18
C THR A 138 -1.63 23.14 -29.09
N ASP A 139 -2.69 23.69 -29.70
CA ASP A 139 -4.00 23.03 -29.77
C ASP A 139 -3.91 21.60 -30.35
N GLU A 140 -3.02 21.39 -31.32
CA GLU A 140 -2.77 20.07 -31.92
C GLU A 140 -2.09 19.11 -30.92
N GLN A 141 -1.14 19.59 -30.13
CA GLN A 141 -0.47 18.79 -29.09
C GLN A 141 -1.43 18.43 -27.95
N GLU A 142 -2.30 19.36 -27.56
CA GLU A 142 -3.34 19.14 -26.56
C GLU A 142 -4.35 18.08 -27.05
N ALA A 143 -4.86 18.22 -28.27
CA ALA A 143 -5.77 17.24 -28.87
C ALA A 143 -5.12 15.85 -29.02
N ALA A 144 -3.82 15.79 -29.36
CA ALA A 144 -3.07 14.54 -29.43
C ALA A 144 -2.89 13.90 -28.04
N ALA A 145 -2.58 14.70 -27.01
CA ALA A 145 -2.46 14.23 -25.64
C ALA A 145 -3.79 13.69 -25.11
N ASP A 146 -4.91 14.37 -25.37
CA ASP A 146 -6.25 13.92 -24.98
C ASP A 146 -6.60 12.57 -25.60
N LYS A 147 -6.30 12.38 -26.89
CA LYS A 147 -6.53 11.11 -27.58
C LYS A 147 -5.69 9.97 -26.99
N VAL A 148 -4.43 10.23 -26.64
CA VAL A 148 -3.58 9.26 -25.94
C VAL A 148 -4.15 8.98 -24.55
N GLN A 149 -4.53 10.01 -23.80
CA GLN A 149 -5.10 9.87 -22.48
C GLN A 149 -6.37 9.01 -22.50
N GLU A 150 -7.30 9.25 -23.43
CA GLU A 150 -8.54 8.49 -23.55
C GLU A 150 -8.27 6.99 -23.76
N LYS A 151 -7.29 6.66 -24.61
CA LYS A 151 -6.88 5.26 -24.89
C LYS A 151 -6.40 4.55 -23.62
N TYR A 152 -5.53 5.19 -22.84
CA TYR A 152 -4.93 4.58 -21.64
C TYR A 152 -5.85 4.63 -20.42
N HIS A 153 -6.73 5.63 -20.34
CA HIS A 153 -7.59 5.86 -19.18
C HIS A 153 -8.59 4.71 -18.94
N SER A 154 -9.10 4.08 -20.02
CA SER A 154 -9.95 2.89 -19.89
C SER A 154 -9.20 1.72 -19.23
N GLN A 155 -7.95 1.48 -19.64
CA GLN A 155 -7.11 0.40 -19.13
C GLN A 155 -6.68 0.66 -17.68
N LEU A 156 -6.28 1.88 -17.35
CA LEU A 156 -5.93 2.29 -15.99
C LEU A 156 -7.12 2.14 -15.04
N ARG A 157 -8.34 2.51 -15.46
CA ARG A 157 -9.56 2.28 -14.67
C ARG A 157 -9.81 0.79 -14.43
N SER A 158 -9.59 -0.05 -15.43
CA SER A 158 -9.70 -1.51 -15.27
C SER A 158 -8.69 -2.04 -14.25
N LEU A 159 -7.42 -1.67 -14.37
CA LEU A 159 -6.37 -2.09 -13.44
C LEU A 159 -6.65 -1.62 -12.01
N ASN A 160 -7.12 -0.40 -11.83
CA ASN A 160 -7.50 0.11 -10.51
C ASN A 160 -8.65 -0.68 -9.88
N ARG A 161 -9.64 -1.10 -10.67
CA ARG A 161 -10.72 -1.98 -10.18
C ARG A 161 -10.18 -3.36 -9.79
N ASP A 162 -9.27 -3.92 -10.58
CA ASP A 162 -8.64 -5.20 -10.26
C ASP A 162 -7.84 -5.12 -8.95
N ILE A 163 -7.03 -4.07 -8.78
CA ILE A 163 -6.25 -3.80 -7.55
C ILE A 163 -7.18 -3.70 -6.34
N GLN A 164 -8.27 -2.93 -6.45
CA GLN A 164 -9.27 -2.81 -5.38
C GLN A 164 -9.92 -4.16 -5.06
N GLY A 165 -10.31 -4.93 -6.08
CA GLY A 165 -10.88 -6.26 -5.89
C GLY A 165 -9.92 -7.23 -5.19
N LEU A 166 -8.63 -7.19 -5.57
CA LEU A 166 -7.59 -7.99 -4.94
C LEU A 166 -7.34 -7.55 -3.49
N HIS A 167 -7.34 -6.25 -3.20
CA HIS A 167 -7.26 -5.73 -1.83
C HIS A 167 -8.42 -6.21 -0.97
N THR A 168 -9.66 -6.09 -1.45
CA THR A 168 -10.84 -6.63 -0.76
C THR A 168 -10.68 -8.12 -0.50
N ARG A 169 -10.21 -8.89 -1.49
CA ARG A 169 -9.97 -10.32 -1.33
C ARG A 169 -8.91 -10.66 -0.28
N LEU A 170 -7.82 -9.89 -0.19
CA LEU A 170 -6.82 -10.06 0.87
C LEU A 170 -7.43 -9.86 2.25
N VAL A 171 -8.20 -8.78 2.43
CA VAL A 171 -8.88 -8.49 3.70
C VAL A 171 -9.89 -9.58 4.06
N SER A 172 -10.67 -10.06 3.08
CA SER A 172 -11.62 -11.16 3.30
C SER A 172 -10.93 -12.46 3.70
N LEU A 173 -9.83 -12.83 3.03
CA LEU A 173 -9.06 -14.03 3.40
C LEU A 173 -8.49 -13.94 4.81
N GLU A 174 -7.99 -12.77 5.21
CA GLU A 174 -7.49 -12.57 6.58
C GLU A 174 -8.63 -12.65 7.61
N ALA A 175 -9.80 -12.06 7.31
CA ALA A 175 -10.98 -12.16 8.16
C ALA A 175 -11.46 -13.60 8.31
N ASP A 176 -11.55 -14.34 7.19
CA ASP A 176 -11.97 -15.75 7.17
C ASP A 176 -10.98 -16.63 7.94
N LYS A 177 -9.66 -16.39 7.78
CA LYS A 177 -8.60 -17.05 8.56
C LYS A 177 -8.82 -16.85 10.07
N LEU A 178 -9.10 -15.62 10.50
CA LEU A 178 -9.37 -15.32 11.91
C LEU A 178 -10.64 -16.01 12.41
N VAL A 179 -11.72 -16.02 11.62
CA VAL A 179 -12.96 -16.71 11.97
C VAL A 179 -12.76 -18.22 12.12
N GLU A 180 -12.00 -18.86 11.23
CA GLU A 180 -11.68 -20.29 11.34
C GLU A 180 -10.83 -20.59 12.59
N ILE A 181 -9.86 -19.74 12.91
CA ILE A 181 -9.08 -19.86 14.15
C ILE A 181 -10.00 -19.71 15.37
N GLU A 182 -10.91 -18.73 15.37
CA GLU A 182 -11.84 -18.51 16.49
C GLU A 182 -12.73 -19.72 16.77
N LYS A 183 -13.09 -20.52 15.74
CA LYS A 183 -13.86 -21.77 15.90
C LYS A 183 -13.11 -22.87 16.65
N VAL A 184 -11.78 -22.84 16.65
CA VAL A 184 -10.92 -23.81 17.37
C VAL A 184 -10.80 -23.45 18.86
N LEU A 185 -11.00 -22.18 19.21
CA LEU A 185 -10.83 -21.68 20.57
C LEU A 185 -12.07 -21.93 21.45
N THR A 186 -11.84 -22.10 22.75
CA THR A 186 -12.93 -22.16 23.73
C THR A 186 -13.49 -20.76 24.01
N LYS A 187 -14.69 -20.70 24.61
CA LYS A 187 -15.31 -19.42 24.98
C LYS A 187 -14.45 -18.61 25.96
N GLU A 188 -13.78 -19.29 26.88
CA GLU A 188 -12.87 -18.68 27.86
C GLU A 188 -11.62 -18.10 27.16
N GLN A 189 -11.04 -18.85 26.21
CA GLN A 189 -9.91 -18.38 25.41
C GLN A 189 -10.29 -17.16 24.56
N LEU A 190 -11.48 -17.16 23.94
CA LEU A 190 -12.00 -16.00 23.21
C LEU A 190 -12.22 -14.78 24.11
N ALA A 191 -12.70 -14.98 25.34
CA ALA A 191 -12.85 -13.91 26.33
C ALA A 191 -11.47 -13.31 26.71
N GLN A 192 -10.48 -14.17 26.99
CA GLN A 192 -9.10 -13.73 27.25
C GLN A 192 -8.53 -12.94 26.09
N LEU A 193 -8.77 -13.37 24.85
CA LEU A 193 -8.29 -12.69 23.66
C LEU A 193 -8.90 -11.30 23.50
N ARG A 194 -10.19 -11.12 23.80
CA ARG A 194 -10.85 -9.80 23.83
C ARG A 194 -10.24 -8.89 24.90
N THR A 195 -10.01 -9.41 26.10
CA THR A 195 -9.35 -8.66 27.18
C THR A 195 -7.92 -8.26 26.80
N ASN A 196 -7.15 -9.17 26.19
CA ASN A 196 -5.79 -8.87 25.71
C ASN A 196 -5.79 -7.77 24.66
N ARG A 197 -6.78 -7.75 23.74
CA ARG A 197 -6.93 -6.68 22.73
C ARG A 197 -7.28 -5.33 23.36
N GLN A 198 -8.14 -5.31 24.37
CA GLN A 198 -8.51 -4.07 25.08
C GLN A 198 -7.35 -3.51 25.91
N ASN A 199 -6.50 -4.39 26.45
CA ASN A 199 -5.35 -4.04 27.26
C ASN A 199 -4.07 -3.81 26.42
N ALA A 200 -4.13 -4.03 25.10
CA ALA A 200 -2.98 -3.80 24.24
C ALA A 200 -2.66 -2.29 24.25
N PRO A 201 -1.38 -1.91 24.45
CA PRO A 201 -1.00 -0.50 24.36
C PRO A 201 -1.39 0.02 22.98
N ALA A 202 -1.98 1.21 22.94
CA ALA A 202 -2.31 1.85 21.68
C ALA A 202 -1.04 1.89 20.84
N THR A 203 -1.04 1.18 19.71
CA THR A 203 0.03 1.28 18.71
C THR A 203 0.25 2.77 18.45
N PRO A 204 1.50 3.27 18.53
CA PRO A 204 1.76 4.69 18.36
C PRO A 204 1.13 5.13 17.05
N LYS A 205 0.12 5.99 17.14
CA LYS A 205 -0.46 6.62 15.96
C LYS A 205 0.70 7.27 15.25
N VAL A 206 0.98 6.84 14.02
CA VAL A 206 1.81 7.61 13.09
C VAL A 206 1.11 8.96 12.99
N ALA A 207 1.62 9.94 13.72
CA ALA A 207 1.08 11.29 13.75
C ALA A 207 1.39 11.91 12.39
N ILE A 208 0.46 11.76 11.45
CA ILE A 208 0.38 12.64 10.30
C ILE A 208 -0.17 13.94 10.88
N SER A 209 0.74 14.82 11.30
CA SER A 209 0.42 16.15 11.80
C SER A 209 -0.36 16.93 10.74
N ARG A 210 -1.69 16.88 10.82
CA ARG A 210 -2.58 17.76 10.06
C ARG A 210 -2.59 19.10 10.79
N THR A 211 -1.72 20.02 10.37
CA THR A 211 -1.71 21.39 10.85
C THR A 211 -3.01 22.09 10.42
N GLU A 212 -3.94 22.22 11.35
CA GLU A 212 -5.10 23.11 11.19
C GLU A 212 -4.61 24.57 11.25
N ARG A 213 -4.79 25.31 10.15
CA ARG A 213 -4.59 26.77 10.13
C ARG A 213 -5.80 27.43 10.80
N THR A 214 -5.64 27.86 12.04
CA THR A 214 -6.53 28.87 12.64
C THR A 214 -6.26 30.21 11.98
N LYS A 215 -7.27 30.76 11.31
CA LYS A 215 -7.36 32.18 10.94
C LYS A 215 -7.54 32.99 12.22
N THR A 216 -6.74 34.05 12.37
CA THR A 216 -7.11 35.16 13.24
C THR A 216 -6.98 36.45 12.42
N GLU A 217 -8.07 37.21 12.47
CA GLU A 217 -8.25 38.58 11.98
C GLU A 217 -7.34 39.59 12.68
#